data_AF-A0A1V5Z803-F1
#
_entry.id   AF-A0A1V5Z803-F1
#
_cell.length_a   1.000
_cell.length_b   1.000
_cell.length_c   1.000
_cell.angle_alpha   90.00
_cell.angle_beta   90.00
_cell.angle_gamma   90.00
#
_symmetry.space_group_name_H-M   'P 1'
#
loop_
_entity.id
_entity.type
_entity.pdbx_description
1 polymer ?
#
loop_
_entity_poly.entity_id
_entity_poly.type
_entity_poly.pdbx_seq_one_letter_code
_entity_poly.pdbx_strand_id
1 'polypeptide(L)'
;MSRIGVVLADQFARTWAELREAIELTPDDEWRNPDPCGHHYLTPVRQALHAVNAAHAYLHRSKEEAFGPEALRRRRFPVDPEQSPVEQLPAKSELLAYLDDTARAVDDRLRQATDAELEAPSVFPWAGGTVCEQWVYMLRHNQHHYAVLNTMLRTRGLPTGQWK
;
A
#
# COMPACT_ATOMS: atom_id res chain seq x y z
N MET A 1 -23.65 9.53 -1.23
CA MET A 1 -22.22 9.82 -1.27
C MET A 1 -21.84 10.52 0.02
N SER A 2 -20.87 9.96 0.75
CA SER A 2 -20.41 10.45 2.05
C SER A 2 -19.37 11.56 1.90
N ARG A 3 -19.48 12.62 2.71
CA ARG A 3 -18.40 13.63 2.82
C ARG A 3 -17.13 13.02 3.42
N ILE A 4 -17.26 12.10 4.37
CA ILE A 4 -16.12 11.40 4.99
C ILE A 4 -15.40 10.56 3.94
N GLY A 5 -16.16 9.85 3.10
CA GLY A 5 -15.61 9.08 1.97
C GLY A 5 -14.73 9.93 1.05
N VAL A 6 -15.21 11.13 0.67
CA VAL A 6 -14.42 12.08 -0.15
C VAL A 6 -13.15 12.52 0.55
N VAL A 7 -13.24 12.89 1.84
CA VAL A 7 -12.06 13.33 2.61
C VAL A 7 -11.02 12.22 2.70
N LEU A 8 -11.44 10.98 2.94
CA LEU A 8 -10.54 9.83 2.96
C LEU A 8 -9.89 9.62 1.58
N ALA A 9 -10.66 9.69 0.49
CA ALA A 9 -10.14 9.55 -0.87
C ALA A 9 -9.05 10.60 -1.16
N ASP A 10 -9.27 11.85 -0.77
CA ASP A 10 -8.30 12.93 -0.97
C ASP A 10 -7.01 12.74 -0.14
N GLN A 11 -7.12 12.20 1.09
CA GLN A 11 -5.93 11.86 1.89
C GLN A 11 -5.15 10.69 1.28
N PHE A 12 -5.86 9.65 0.82
CA PHE A 12 -5.23 8.55 0.10
C PHE A 12 -4.52 9.02 -1.16
N ALA A 13 -5.14 9.91 -1.96
CA ALA A 13 -4.51 10.46 -3.17
C ALA A 13 -3.15 11.11 -2.90
N ARG A 14 -3.02 11.87 -1.80
CA ARG A 14 -1.74 12.47 -1.37
C ARG A 14 -0.73 11.39 -0.96
N THR A 15 -1.15 10.43 -0.14
CA THR A 15 -0.29 9.30 0.26
C THR A 15 0.16 8.46 -0.94
N TRP A 16 -0.70 8.29 -1.95
CA TRP A 16 -0.32 7.60 -3.20
C TRP A 16 0.70 8.39 -4.01
N ALA A 17 0.57 9.71 -4.08
CA ALA A 17 1.54 10.56 -4.73
C ALA A 17 2.91 10.51 -4.02
N GLU A 18 2.92 10.52 -2.68
CA GLU A 18 4.14 10.37 -1.88
C GLU A 18 4.79 8.99 -2.06
N LEU A 19 4.00 7.92 -2.05
CA LEU A 19 4.49 6.56 -2.28
C LEU A 19 5.04 6.39 -3.70
N ARG A 20 4.33 6.89 -4.72
CA ARG A 20 4.78 6.88 -6.11
C ARG A 20 6.12 7.61 -6.25
N GLU A 21 6.22 8.82 -5.73
CA GLU A 21 7.44 9.64 -5.82
C GLU A 21 8.62 8.92 -5.14
N ALA A 22 8.42 8.30 -3.97
CA ALA A 22 9.46 7.50 -3.32
C ALA A 22 9.90 6.28 -4.15
N ILE A 23 8.96 5.60 -4.81
CA ILE A 23 9.28 4.49 -5.73
C ILE A 23 10.07 5.00 -6.93
N GLU A 24 9.61 6.07 -7.58
CA GLU A 24 10.26 6.66 -8.77
C GLU A 24 11.68 7.16 -8.46
N LEU A 25 11.88 7.78 -7.30
CA LEU A 25 13.18 8.24 -6.81
C LEU A 25 14.14 7.11 -6.44
N THR A 26 13.64 5.88 -6.27
CA THR A 26 14.50 4.71 -6.04
C THR A 26 15.17 4.28 -7.34
N PRO A 27 16.51 4.34 -7.43
CA PRO A 27 17.25 3.85 -8.60
C PRO A 27 16.99 2.37 -8.89
N ASP A 28 17.09 1.96 -10.16
CA ASP A 28 16.79 0.58 -10.57
C ASP A 28 17.77 -0.44 -9.96
N ASP A 29 19.03 -0.05 -9.79
CA ASP A 29 20.06 -0.85 -9.12
C ASP A 29 19.84 -0.97 -7.62
N GLU A 30 19.21 0.01 -6.98
CA GLU A 30 18.83 -0.01 -5.56
C GLU A 30 17.49 -0.70 -5.28
N TRP A 31 16.63 -0.88 -6.29
CA TRP A 31 15.26 -1.36 -6.14
C TRP A 31 15.12 -2.66 -5.34
N ARG A 32 16.09 -3.56 -5.52
CA ARG A 32 16.16 -4.88 -4.89
C ARG A 32 17.27 -4.98 -3.83
N ASN A 33 17.98 -3.88 -3.53
CA ASN A 33 19.04 -3.89 -2.54
C ASN A 33 18.48 -3.64 -1.14
N PRO A 34 18.73 -4.54 -0.17
CA PRO A 34 18.33 -4.32 1.21
C PRO A 34 19.08 -3.12 1.81
N ASP A 35 18.47 -2.50 2.82
CA ASP A 35 19.09 -1.42 3.59
C ASP A 35 20.40 -1.89 4.24
N PRO A 36 21.43 -1.01 4.35
CA PRO A 36 22.73 -1.36 4.92
C PRO A 36 22.69 -1.94 6.35
N CYS A 37 21.62 -1.72 7.11
CA CYS A 37 21.46 -2.36 8.42
C CYS A 37 21.28 -3.90 8.38
N GLY A 38 21.15 -4.49 7.19
CA GLY A 38 21.14 -5.94 6.99
C GLY A 38 19.78 -6.63 7.19
N HIS A 39 18.73 -5.87 7.51
CA HIS A 39 17.39 -6.44 7.62
C HIS A 39 16.76 -6.60 6.23
N HIS A 40 16.68 -7.83 5.70
CA HIS A 40 16.19 -8.11 4.34
C HIS A 40 14.81 -7.51 4.02
N TYR A 41 13.90 -7.39 5.00
CA TYR A 41 12.60 -6.77 4.77
C TYR A 41 12.69 -5.27 4.42
N LEU A 42 13.75 -4.58 4.86
CA LEU A 42 14.03 -3.19 4.50
C LEU A 42 14.65 -3.14 3.09
N THR A 43 13.94 -3.67 2.11
CA THR A 43 14.28 -3.61 0.67
C THR A 43 13.18 -2.81 -0.05
N PRO A 44 13.50 -1.86 -0.95
CA PRO A 44 12.49 -0.97 -1.52
C PRO A 44 11.30 -1.69 -2.15
N VAL A 45 11.56 -2.72 -2.97
CA VAL A 45 10.50 -3.53 -3.59
C VAL A 45 9.59 -4.21 -2.58
N ARG A 46 10.11 -4.66 -1.43
CA ARG A 46 9.32 -5.35 -0.40
C ARG A 46 8.36 -4.38 0.28
N GLN A 47 8.87 -3.21 0.67
CA GLN A 47 8.09 -2.17 1.33
C GLN A 47 6.98 -1.63 0.42
N ALA A 48 7.32 -1.32 -0.83
CA ALA A 48 6.37 -0.82 -1.80
C ALA A 48 5.31 -1.88 -2.16
N LEU A 49 5.72 -3.13 -2.41
CA LEU A 49 4.80 -4.22 -2.72
C LEU A 49 3.87 -4.52 -1.54
N HIS A 50 4.40 -4.53 -0.31
CA HIS A 50 3.59 -4.74 0.90
C HIS A 50 2.52 -3.67 1.05
N ALA A 51 2.86 -2.38 0.90
CA ALA A 51 1.91 -1.28 0.99
C ALA A 51 0.78 -1.39 -0.05
N VAL A 52 1.11 -1.69 -1.31
CA VAL A 52 0.10 -1.81 -2.38
C VAL A 52 -0.76 -3.07 -2.20
N ASN A 53 -0.15 -4.21 -1.84
CA ASN A 53 -0.89 -5.43 -1.55
C ASN A 53 -1.86 -5.28 -0.38
N ALA A 54 -1.45 -4.61 0.70
CA ALA A 54 -2.31 -4.35 1.84
C ALA A 54 -3.52 -3.52 1.42
N ALA A 55 -3.33 -2.39 0.72
CA ALA A 55 -4.46 -1.58 0.29
C ALA A 55 -5.39 -2.32 -0.68
N HIS A 56 -4.85 -3.09 -1.62
CA HIS A 56 -5.67 -3.90 -2.53
C HIS A 56 -6.47 -4.96 -1.76
N ALA A 57 -5.87 -5.64 -0.79
CA ALA A 57 -6.58 -6.65 0.01
C ALA A 57 -7.78 -6.06 0.78
N TYR A 58 -7.69 -4.81 1.24
CA TYR A 58 -8.75 -4.15 2.00
C TYR A 58 -9.89 -3.59 1.12
N LEU A 59 -9.81 -3.71 -0.20
CA LEU A 59 -10.94 -3.47 -1.10
C LEU A 59 -11.98 -4.61 -1.03
N HIS A 60 -11.58 -5.80 -0.56
CA HIS A 60 -12.47 -6.94 -0.43
C HIS A 60 -13.39 -6.83 0.78
N ARG A 61 -14.54 -7.52 0.72
CA ARG A 61 -15.60 -7.43 1.74
C ARG A 61 -15.57 -8.59 2.73
N SER A 62 -14.54 -9.43 2.69
CA SER A 62 -14.35 -10.52 3.63
C SER A 62 -12.86 -10.84 3.83
N LYS A 63 -12.54 -11.48 4.96
CA LYS A 63 -11.17 -11.96 5.24
C LYS A 63 -10.71 -13.01 4.25
N GLU A 64 -11.61 -13.90 3.82
CA GLU A 64 -11.27 -14.97 2.88
C GLU A 64 -10.91 -14.41 1.50
N GLU A 65 -11.66 -13.43 1.00
CA GLU A 65 -11.35 -12.76 -0.26
C GLU A 65 -10.07 -11.91 -0.19
N ALA A 66 -9.70 -11.41 0.98
CA ALA A 66 -8.51 -10.58 1.17
C ALA A 66 -7.22 -11.37 1.43
N PHE A 67 -7.32 -12.42 2.26
CA PHE A 67 -6.18 -13.12 2.87
C PHE A 67 -6.29 -14.65 2.82
N GLY A 68 -7.39 -15.19 2.30
CA GLY A 68 -7.56 -16.64 2.14
C GLY A 68 -6.55 -17.23 1.18
N PRO A 69 -6.25 -18.54 1.26
CA PRO A 69 -5.23 -19.18 0.41
C PRO A 69 -5.46 -18.95 -1.09
N GLU A 70 -6.73 -18.93 -1.52
CA GLU A 70 -7.07 -18.68 -2.91
C GLU A 70 -6.89 -17.21 -3.31
N ALA A 71 -7.23 -16.28 -2.42
CA ALA A 71 -6.97 -14.86 -2.63
C ALA A 71 -5.47 -14.59 -2.80
N LEU A 72 -4.63 -15.20 -1.97
CA LEU A 72 -3.17 -15.08 -2.05
C LEU A 72 -2.63 -15.58 -3.39
N ARG A 73 -3.16 -16.70 -3.92
CA ARG A 73 -2.77 -17.23 -5.24
C ARG A 73 -3.22 -16.35 -6.40
N ARG A 74 -4.33 -15.62 -6.25
CA ARG A 74 -4.90 -14.74 -7.28
C ARG A 74 -4.37 -13.31 -7.23
N ARG A 75 -3.49 -12.98 -6.29
CA ARG A 75 -2.83 -11.67 -6.26
C ARG A 75 -2.12 -11.43 -7.58
N ARG A 76 -2.05 -10.15 -7.98
CA ARG A 76 -1.30 -9.73 -9.17
C ARG A 76 0.13 -10.27 -9.17
N PHE A 77 0.75 -10.25 -7.99
CA PHE A 77 2.03 -10.90 -7.73
C PHE A 77 1.81 -11.96 -6.63
N PRO A 78 1.77 -13.27 -6.98
CA PRO A 78 1.54 -14.35 -6.04
C PRO A 78 2.83 -14.71 -5.28
N VAL A 79 3.44 -13.71 -4.65
CA VAL A 79 4.68 -13.80 -3.88
C VAL A 79 4.45 -13.25 -2.47
N ASP A 80 5.25 -13.74 -1.52
CA ASP A 80 5.31 -13.18 -0.18
C ASP A 80 6.36 -12.04 -0.16
N PRO A 81 5.97 -10.77 0.04
CA PRO A 81 6.91 -9.66 0.07
C PRO A 81 7.94 -9.76 1.19
N GLU A 82 7.72 -10.56 2.22
CA GLU A 82 8.68 -10.78 3.32
C GLU A 82 9.58 -11.97 3.03
N GLN A 83 9.04 -13.07 2.50
CA GLN A 83 9.74 -14.36 2.45
C GLN A 83 10.26 -14.75 1.06
N SER A 84 9.63 -14.30 -0.03
CA SER A 84 10.04 -14.71 -1.38
C SER A 84 11.42 -14.15 -1.75
N PRO A 85 12.24 -14.87 -2.56
CA PRO A 85 13.49 -14.36 -3.11
C PRO A 85 13.29 -13.03 -3.84
N VAL A 86 14.23 -12.11 -3.70
CA VAL A 86 14.07 -10.72 -4.19
C VAL A 86 13.97 -10.65 -5.72
N GLU A 87 14.54 -11.64 -6.40
CA GLU A 87 14.53 -11.81 -7.85
C GLU A 87 13.13 -12.16 -8.39
N GLN A 88 12.28 -12.73 -7.55
CA GLN A 88 10.88 -13.06 -7.89
C GLN A 88 9.94 -11.86 -7.67
N LEU A 89 10.43 -10.79 -7.03
CA LEU A 89 9.64 -9.60 -6.78
C LEU A 89 9.58 -8.71 -8.03
N PRO A 90 8.47 -7.97 -8.22
CA PRO A 90 8.21 -7.24 -9.46
C PRO A 90 9.25 -6.19 -9.77
N ALA A 91 9.42 -5.89 -11.06
CA ALA A 91 10.15 -4.71 -11.49
C ALA A 91 9.43 -3.43 -11.03
N LYS A 92 10.18 -2.33 -10.91
CA LYS A 92 9.66 -1.03 -10.46
C LYS A 92 8.46 -0.57 -11.30
N SER A 93 8.55 -0.68 -12.62
CA SER A 93 7.48 -0.30 -13.55
C SER A 93 6.19 -1.13 -13.38
N GLU A 94 6.32 -2.43 -13.15
CA GLU A 94 5.17 -3.32 -12.92
C GLU A 94 4.45 -2.96 -11.62
N LEU A 95 5.21 -2.60 -10.58
CA LEU A 95 4.64 -2.18 -9.31
C LEU A 95 4.00 -0.79 -9.39
N LEU A 96 4.58 0.15 -10.13
CA LEU A 96 3.94 1.46 -10.37
C LEU A 96 2.59 1.31 -11.08
N ALA A 97 2.49 0.41 -12.07
CA ALA A 97 1.21 0.10 -12.71
C ALA A 97 0.20 -0.52 -11.73
N TYR A 98 0.67 -1.36 -10.80
CA TYR A 98 -0.19 -1.92 -9.75
C TYR A 98 -0.65 -0.90 -8.72
N LEU A 99 0.23 0.05 -8.37
CA LEU A 99 -0.11 1.19 -7.53
C LEU A 99 -1.23 2.00 -8.19
N ASP A 100 -1.15 2.30 -9.49
CA ASP A 100 -2.19 3.07 -10.20
C ASP A 100 -3.55 2.37 -10.17
N ASP A 101 -3.57 1.07 -10.47
CA ASP A 101 -4.81 0.29 -10.47
C ASP A 101 -5.43 0.24 -9.07
N THR A 102 -4.60 0.05 -8.04
CA THR A 102 -5.05 0.01 -6.64
C THR A 102 -5.53 1.37 -6.17
N ALA A 103 -4.79 2.45 -6.47
CA ALA A 103 -5.15 3.81 -6.11
C ALA A 103 -6.49 4.22 -6.72
N ARG A 104 -6.72 3.90 -8.00
CA ARG A 104 -8.00 4.11 -8.68
C ARG A 104 -9.14 3.35 -8.00
N ALA A 105 -8.94 2.07 -7.68
CA ALA A 105 -9.97 1.27 -7.04
C ALA A 105 -10.30 1.75 -5.61
N VAL A 106 -9.31 2.23 -4.85
CA VAL A 106 -9.52 2.85 -3.53
C VAL A 106 -10.26 4.18 -3.66
N ASP A 107 -9.88 5.04 -4.61
CA ASP A 107 -10.57 6.31 -4.87
C ASP A 107 -12.04 6.08 -5.23
N ASP A 108 -12.30 5.18 -6.19
CA ASP A 108 -13.66 4.78 -6.60
C ASP A 108 -14.47 4.27 -5.40
N ARG A 109 -13.89 3.36 -4.60
CA ARG A 109 -14.57 2.76 -3.43
C ARG A 109 -14.95 3.81 -2.39
N LEU A 110 -14.06 4.76 -2.11
CA LEU A 110 -14.25 5.78 -1.08
C LEU A 110 -15.19 6.90 -1.54
N ARG A 111 -15.06 7.37 -2.79
CA ARG A 111 -15.94 8.40 -3.35
C ARG A 111 -17.37 7.91 -3.53
N GLN A 112 -17.56 6.63 -3.82
CA GLN A 112 -18.91 6.05 -3.96
C GLN A 112 -19.53 5.64 -2.62
N ALA A 113 -18.75 5.61 -1.53
CA ALA A 113 -19.23 5.18 -0.23
C ALA A 113 -20.36 6.08 0.29
N THR A 114 -21.32 5.46 0.97
CA THR A 114 -22.35 6.12 1.77
C THR A 114 -21.95 6.15 3.25
N ASP A 115 -22.56 7.04 4.04
CA ASP A 115 -22.29 7.09 5.49
C ASP A 115 -22.65 5.75 6.16
N ALA A 116 -23.78 5.15 5.78
CA ALA A 116 -24.19 3.84 6.28
C ALA A 116 -23.17 2.73 5.96
N GLU A 117 -22.53 2.74 4.78
CA GLU A 117 -21.47 1.78 4.46
C GLU A 117 -20.18 2.03 5.25
N LEU A 118 -19.87 3.29 5.56
CA LEU A 118 -18.70 3.64 6.38
C LEU A 118 -18.91 3.32 7.86
N GLU A 119 -20.15 3.42 8.35
CA GLU A 119 -20.54 3.06 9.72
C GLU A 119 -20.76 1.55 9.90
N ALA A 120 -20.86 0.79 8.80
CA ALA A 120 -21.03 -0.66 8.86
C ALA A 120 -19.84 -1.31 9.59
N PRO A 121 -20.06 -2.44 10.29
CA PRO A 121 -18.99 -3.16 10.97
C PRO A 121 -17.85 -3.56 10.03
N SER A 122 -16.62 -3.36 10.49
CA SER A 122 -15.44 -3.87 9.79
C SER A 122 -15.42 -5.40 9.84
N VAL A 123 -15.10 -6.03 8.70
CA VAL A 123 -14.80 -7.47 8.67
C VAL A 123 -13.38 -7.80 9.16
N PHE A 124 -12.55 -6.77 9.38
CA PHE A 124 -11.18 -6.88 9.88
C PHE A 124 -11.11 -6.28 11.29
N PRO A 125 -11.27 -7.10 12.35
CA PRO A 125 -11.44 -6.60 13.73
C PRO A 125 -10.19 -5.90 14.27
N TRP A 126 -9.01 -6.16 13.71
CA TRP A 126 -7.77 -5.46 14.07
C TRP A 126 -7.64 -4.09 13.40
N ALA A 127 -8.47 -3.78 12.41
CA ALA A 127 -8.45 -2.52 11.66
C ALA A 127 -9.49 -1.50 12.16
N GLY A 128 -10.19 -1.79 13.26
CA GLY A 128 -11.24 -0.94 13.83
C GLY A 128 -12.61 -1.60 13.87
N GLY A 129 -13.58 -0.92 14.48
CA GLY A 129 -14.95 -1.42 14.62
C GLY A 129 -15.80 -1.22 13.37
N THR A 130 -15.49 -0.19 12.58
CA THR A 130 -16.25 0.23 11.39
C THR A 130 -15.42 0.23 10.12
N VAL A 131 -16.07 0.21 8.96
CA VAL A 131 -15.40 0.35 7.65
C VAL A 131 -14.66 1.70 7.54
N CYS A 132 -15.17 2.76 8.17
CA CYS A 132 -14.48 4.04 8.26
C CYS A 132 -13.12 3.89 8.98
N GLU A 133 -13.13 3.28 10.17
CA GLU A 133 -11.90 3.04 10.93
C GLU A 133 -10.93 2.12 10.18
N GLN A 134 -11.46 1.12 9.45
CA GLN A 134 -10.66 0.27 8.57
C GLN A 134 -9.89 1.08 7.51
N TRP A 135 -10.53 2.06 6.88
CA TRP A 135 -9.85 2.92 5.91
C TRP A 135 -8.85 3.88 6.56
N VAL A 136 -9.13 4.37 7.78
CA VAL A 136 -8.16 5.15 8.56
C VAL A 136 -6.95 4.31 8.96
N TYR A 137 -7.16 3.05 9.34
CA TYR A 137 -6.09 2.08 9.60
C TYR A 137 -5.23 1.91 8.35
N MET A 138 -5.85 1.73 7.18
CA MET A 138 -5.14 1.54 5.92
C MET A 138 -4.39 2.79 5.47
N LEU A 139 -4.94 3.98 5.70
CA LEU A 139 -4.24 5.24 5.44
C LEU A 139 -2.95 5.31 6.28
N ARG A 140 -3.05 5.05 7.59
CA ARG A 140 -1.88 5.04 8.49
C ARG A 140 -0.85 3.99 8.12
N HIS A 141 -1.30 2.80 7.71
CA HIS A 141 -0.44 1.73 7.24
C HIS A 141 0.39 2.17 6.03
N ASN A 142 -0.26 2.76 5.03
CA ASN A 142 0.46 3.22 3.84
C ASN A 142 1.35 4.43 4.12
N GLN A 143 0.93 5.30 5.04
CA GLN A 143 1.77 6.39 5.54
C GLN A 143 3.06 5.88 6.20
N HIS A 144 2.97 4.80 6.96
CA HIS A 144 4.14 4.15 7.55
C HIS A 144 5.11 3.65 6.47
N HIS A 145 4.63 2.92 5.46
CA HIS A 145 5.51 2.32 4.46
C HIS A 145 6.16 3.32 3.50
N TYR A 146 5.50 4.42 3.12
CA TYR A 146 6.21 5.46 2.36
C TYR A 146 7.26 6.15 3.23
N ALA A 147 7.00 6.36 4.53
CA ALA A 147 7.98 6.97 5.43
C ALA A 147 9.22 6.08 5.61
N VAL A 148 9.03 4.74 5.63
CA VAL A 148 10.13 3.76 5.59
C VAL A 148 10.93 3.91 4.30
N LEU A 149 10.27 3.95 3.13
CA LEU A 149 10.94 4.15 1.84
C LEU A 149 11.71 5.48 1.78
N ASN A 150 11.13 6.58 2.25
CA ASN A 150 11.83 7.87 2.31
C ASN A 150 13.02 7.84 3.27
N THR A 151 12.93 7.11 4.37
CA THR A 151 14.06 6.90 5.28
C THR A 151 15.17 6.13 4.58
N MET A 152 14.82 5.09 3.84
CA MET A 152 15.73 4.28 3.04
C MET A 152 16.43 5.07 1.92
N LEU A 153 15.73 6.01 1.27
CA LEU A 153 16.35 6.93 0.30
C LEU A 153 17.35 7.85 1.00
N ARG A 154 16.96 8.42 2.16
CA ARG A 154 17.82 9.31 2.95
C ARG A 154 19.09 8.61 3.45
N THR A 155 18.99 7.38 3.95
CA THR A 155 20.17 6.62 4.44
C THR A 155 21.16 6.31 3.33
N ARG A 156 20.68 6.21 2.08
CA ARG A 156 21.50 6.04 0.87
C ARG A 156 22.05 7.36 0.30
N GLY A 157 21.73 8.51 0.89
CA GLY A 157 22.10 9.83 0.36
C GLY A 157 21.37 10.21 -0.93
N LEU A 158 20.22 9.58 -1.19
CA LEU A 158 19.39 9.83 -2.36
C LEU A 158 18.32 10.90 -2.09
N PRO A 159 17.77 11.55 -3.13
CA PRO A 159 16.64 12.45 -2.97
C PRO A 159 15.43 11.74 -2.37
N THR A 160 14.69 12.42 -1.50
CA THR A 160 13.47 11.90 -0.88
C THR A 160 12.22 12.54 -1.48
N GLY A 161 11.11 11.81 -1.46
CA GLY A 161 9.79 12.35 -1.80
C GLY A 161 9.42 13.54 -0.92
N GLN A 162 8.58 14.42 -1.46
CA GLN A 162 8.12 15.64 -0.80
C GLN A 162 6.73 15.42 -0.22
N TRP A 163 6.46 16.07 0.91
CA TRP A 163 5.14 16.08 1.53
C TRP A 163 4.09 16.73 0.60
N LYS A 164 2.91 16.12 0.43
CA LYS A 164 1.88 16.58 -0.54
C LYS A 164 0.60 17.14 0.09
#